data_AF-A0A8X6RXW5-F1
#
_entry.id   AF-A0A8X6RXW5-F1
#
_cell.length_a   1.000
_cell.length_b   1.000
_cell.length_c   1.000
_cell.angle_alpha   90.00
_cell.angle_beta   90.00
_cell.angle_gamma   90.00
#
_symmetry.space_group_name_H-M   'P 1'
#
loop_
_entity.id
_entity.type
_entity.pdbx_description
1 polymer ?
#
loop_
_entity_poly.entity_id
_entity_poly.type
_entity_poly.pdbx_seq_one_letter_code
_entity_poly.pdbx_strand_id
1 'polypeptide(L)'
;MVWGANAYNAQSPLVLIRGTMTTQRYVHDILQPHVLPLMQRLPGAIFQQDNSRPHTARASQDCLRIVTTFPWLARSPDLSPIEHIWDHLGRRVGYPTSLNELETRLQQIWNEMFQDIQKLQASMPDRIASCIRARGVQQGIKSSVLLPFPLKNINDLFFSLIF
;
A
#
# COMPACT_ATOMS: atom_id res chain seq x y z
N MET A 1 1.69 0.01 15.83
CA MET A 1 1.25 -0.26 14.46
C MET A 1 1.16 1.07 13.71
N VAL A 2 1.50 1.13 12.43
CA VAL A 2 1.38 2.36 11.62
C VAL A 2 0.64 2.02 10.34
N TRP A 3 -0.29 2.88 9.92
CA TRP A 3 -0.94 2.79 8.62
C TRP A 3 -0.56 3.99 7.77
N GLY A 4 -0.42 3.75 6.48
CA GLY A 4 -0.22 4.79 5.48
C GLY A 4 -0.69 4.31 4.13
N ALA A 5 -1.02 5.28 3.28
CA ALA A 5 -1.36 5.01 1.90
C ALA A 5 -0.74 6.03 0.95
N ASN A 6 -0.42 5.56 -0.24
CA ASN A 6 0.16 6.39 -1.28
C ASN A 6 -0.37 5.99 -2.66
N ALA A 7 -0.53 7.00 -3.50
CA ALA A 7 -0.79 6.94 -4.93
C ALA A 7 0.20 7.87 -5.65
N TYR A 8 0.29 7.74 -6.97
CA TYR A 8 1.25 8.50 -7.79
C TYR A 8 1.19 10.02 -7.54
N ASN A 9 0.01 10.59 -7.33
CA ASN A 9 -0.19 12.03 -7.13
C ASN A 9 -0.75 12.38 -5.74
N ALA A 10 -0.81 11.43 -4.81
CA ALA A 10 -1.42 11.66 -3.50
C ALA A 10 -0.81 10.78 -2.42
N GLN A 11 -0.82 11.29 -1.19
CA GLN A 11 -0.34 10.57 -0.02
C GLN A 11 -1.31 10.81 1.13
N SER A 12 -1.66 9.76 1.88
CA SER A 12 -2.39 9.92 3.12
C SER A 12 -1.44 10.41 4.21
N PRO A 13 -1.95 11.01 5.30
CA PRO A 13 -1.20 11.05 6.56
C PRO A 13 -0.83 9.64 7.01
N LEU A 14 0.25 9.50 7.78
CA LEU A 14 0.46 8.28 8.57
C LEU A 14 -0.51 8.26 9.76
N VAL A 15 -1.01 7.09 10.11
CA VAL A 15 -1.91 6.90 11.26
C VAL A 15 -1.23 5.96 12.24
N LEU A 16 -0.86 6.49 13.41
CA LEU A 16 -0.27 5.70 14.48
C LEU A 16 -1.38 4.94 15.22
N ILE A 17 -1.35 3.62 15.11
CA ILE A 17 -2.32 2.73 15.73
C ILE A 17 -1.69 2.19 17.01
N ARG A 18 -2.26 2.62 18.15
CA ARG A 18 -1.92 2.11 19.48
C ARG A 18 -2.61 0.76 19.70
N GLY A 19 -1.88 -0.26 20.10
CA GLY A 19 -2.40 -1.62 20.27
C GLY A 19 -2.66 -2.35 18.95
N THR A 20 -3.50 -3.39 19.00
CA THR A 20 -3.79 -4.28 17.88
C THR A 20 -4.82 -3.68 16.91
N MET A 21 -4.62 -3.89 15.61
CA MET A 21 -5.63 -3.61 14.59
C MET A 21 -6.70 -4.69 14.60
N THR A 22 -7.93 -4.31 14.95
CA THR A 22 -9.12 -5.15 14.79
C THR A 22 -9.88 -4.75 13.53
N THR A 23 -10.79 -5.60 13.04
CA THR A 23 -11.67 -5.25 11.92
C THR A 23 -12.44 -3.94 12.18
N GLN A 24 -12.99 -3.77 13.38
CA GLN A 24 -13.77 -2.56 13.71
C GLN A 24 -12.90 -1.31 13.66
N ARG A 25 -11.68 -1.36 14.22
CA ARG A 25 -10.73 -0.26 14.14
C ARG A 25 -10.27 -0.01 12.71
N TYR A 26 -10.13 -1.06 11.91
CA TYR A 26 -9.79 -0.88 10.50
C TYR A 26 -10.89 -0.10 9.76
N VAL A 27 -12.15 -0.43 10.01
CA VAL A 27 -13.27 0.31 9.40
C VAL A 27 -13.32 1.77 9.90
N HIS A 28 -13.32 1.97 11.22
CA HIS A 28 -13.59 3.28 11.84
C HIS A 28 -12.38 4.22 11.84
N ASP A 29 -11.18 3.70 12.09
CA ASP A 29 -9.97 4.50 12.24
C ASP A 29 -9.25 4.68 10.90
N ILE A 30 -9.50 3.80 9.90
CA ILE A 30 -8.75 3.79 8.64
C ILE A 30 -9.63 3.91 7.40
N LEU A 31 -10.57 2.99 7.17
CA LEU A 31 -11.32 2.95 5.91
C LEU A 31 -12.20 4.19 5.75
N GLN A 32 -13.04 4.47 6.73
CA GLN A 32 -13.99 5.60 6.69
C GLN A 32 -13.30 6.98 6.66
N PRO A 33 -12.33 7.29 7.54
CA PRO A 33 -11.74 8.63 7.58
C PRO A 33 -10.63 8.87 6.55
N HIS A 34 -9.98 7.82 6.03
CA HIS A 34 -8.79 7.98 5.19
C HIS A 34 -8.94 7.33 3.82
N VAL A 35 -9.38 6.08 3.72
CA VAL A 35 -9.45 5.39 2.43
C VAL A 35 -10.59 5.93 1.56
N LEU A 36 -11.83 5.93 2.07
CA LEU A 36 -12.99 6.34 1.26
C LEU A 36 -12.86 7.77 0.71
N PRO A 37 -12.46 8.78 1.52
CA PRO A 37 -12.29 10.15 1.01
C PRO A 37 -11.16 10.26 -0.02
N LEU A 38 -10.10 9.48 0.14
CA LEU A 38 -8.98 9.49 -0.78
C LEU A 38 -9.34 8.84 -2.11
N MET A 39 -10.08 7.73 -2.09
CA MET A 39 -10.59 7.08 -3.31
C MET A 39 -11.60 7.97 -4.04
N GLN A 40 -12.43 8.74 -3.33
CA GLN A 40 -13.33 9.73 -3.93
C GLN A 40 -12.57 10.84 -4.68
N ARG A 41 -11.39 11.22 -4.21
CA ARG A 41 -10.54 12.26 -4.84
C ARG A 41 -9.71 11.73 -6.01
N LEU A 42 -9.61 10.41 -6.16
CA LEU A 42 -8.78 9.74 -7.15
C LEU A 42 -9.65 8.86 -8.07
N PRO A 43 -10.42 9.46 -8.99
CA PRO A 43 -11.30 8.71 -9.88
C PRO A 43 -10.49 7.75 -10.76
N GLY A 44 -10.91 6.49 -10.81
CA GLY A 44 -10.22 5.43 -11.56
C GLY A 44 -9.13 4.70 -10.76
N ALA A 45 -8.79 5.16 -9.55
CA ALA A 45 -7.83 4.46 -8.71
C ALA A 45 -8.37 3.10 -8.23
N ILE A 46 -7.45 2.16 -8.04
CA ILE A 46 -7.68 0.80 -7.57
C ILE A 46 -7.00 0.65 -6.21
N PHE A 47 -7.79 0.40 -5.18
CA PHE A 47 -7.34 0.20 -3.81
C PHE A 47 -6.70 -1.19 -3.62
N GLN A 48 -5.44 -1.22 -3.22
CA GLN A 48 -4.72 -2.43 -2.87
C GLN A 48 -4.46 -2.48 -1.35
N GLN A 49 -4.73 -3.64 -0.76
CA GLN A 49 -4.42 -3.99 0.64
C GLN A 49 -3.90 -5.44 0.71
N ASP A 50 -3.25 -5.81 1.80
CA ASP A 50 -2.92 -7.23 2.04
C ASP A 50 -4.13 -8.06 2.49
N ASN A 51 -3.93 -9.38 2.61
CA ASN A 51 -4.95 -10.33 3.03
C ASN A 51 -4.96 -10.58 4.55
N SER A 52 -4.62 -9.58 5.37
CA SER A 52 -4.72 -9.73 6.83
C SER A 52 -6.17 -9.99 7.28
N ARG A 53 -6.34 -10.55 8.49
CA ARG A 53 -7.68 -10.88 9.02
C ARG A 53 -8.60 -9.66 9.10
N PRO A 54 -8.15 -8.47 9.57
CA PRO A 54 -8.98 -7.28 9.55
C PRO A 54 -9.42 -6.88 8.14
N HIS A 55 -8.53 -6.97 7.15
CA HIS A 55 -8.81 -6.53 5.78
C HIS A 55 -9.78 -7.45 5.04
N THR A 56 -9.69 -8.76 5.28
CA THR A 56 -10.53 -9.79 4.64
C THR A 56 -11.87 -10.01 5.35
N ALA A 57 -12.05 -9.43 6.54
CA ALA A 57 -13.29 -9.54 7.28
C ALA A 57 -14.47 -8.88 6.54
N ARG A 58 -15.66 -9.48 6.68
CA ARG A 58 -16.88 -9.05 5.99
C ARG A 58 -17.18 -7.56 6.17
N ALA A 59 -17.06 -7.03 7.38
CA ALA A 59 -17.34 -5.62 7.65
C ALA A 59 -16.42 -4.67 6.86
N SER A 60 -15.14 -5.03 6.69
CA SER A 60 -14.19 -4.25 5.90
C SER A 60 -14.48 -4.36 4.40
N GLN A 61 -14.82 -5.55 3.92
CA GLN A 61 -15.23 -5.76 2.53
C GLN A 61 -16.53 -5.02 2.20
N ASP A 62 -17.51 -5.03 3.11
CA ASP A 62 -18.77 -4.28 2.96
C ASP A 62 -18.52 -2.77 2.90
N CYS A 63 -17.58 -2.25 3.71
CA CYS A 63 -17.17 -0.85 3.67
C CYS A 63 -16.49 -0.47 2.34
N LEU A 64 -15.73 -1.38 1.76
CA LEU A 64 -15.03 -1.21 0.47
C LEU A 64 -15.90 -1.54 -0.75
N ARG A 65 -17.18 -1.89 -0.59
CA ARG A 65 -18.04 -2.33 -1.70
C ARG A 65 -18.16 -1.32 -2.85
N ILE A 66 -18.01 -0.03 -2.55
CA ILE A 66 -18.06 1.07 -3.53
C ILE A 66 -16.68 1.45 -4.08
N VAL A 67 -15.62 0.77 -3.62
CA VAL A 67 -14.23 1.03 -4.00
C VAL A 67 -13.77 -0.11 -4.90
N THR A 68 -13.16 0.24 -6.03
CA THR A 68 -12.49 -0.76 -6.87
C THR A 68 -11.26 -1.28 -6.14
N THR A 69 -11.21 -2.59 -5.85
CA THR A 69 -10.10 -3.20 -5.10
C THR A 69 -9.27 -4.14 -5.98
N PHE A 70 -7.97 -4.24 -5.70
CA PHE A 70 -7.07 -5.18 -6.36
C PHE A 70 -6.92 -6.45 -5.52
N PRO A 71 -7.24 -7.65 -6.05
CA PRO A 71 -7.06 -8.91 -5.32
C PRO A 71 -5.57 -9.24 -5.22
N TRP A 72 -4.97 -9.02 -4.04
CA TRP A 72 -3.56 -9.33 -3.81
C TRP A 72 -3.33 -10.83 -3.61
N LEU A 73 -2.35 -11.42 -4.29
CA LEU A 73 -1.96 -12.81 -4.09
C LEU A 73 -1.00 -12.92 -2.88
N ALA A 74 -1.35 -13.77 -1.92
CA ALA A 74 -0.70 -13.87 -0.59
C ALA A 74 0.78 -14.31 -0.58
N ARG A 75 1.51 -14.33 -1.70
CA ARG A 75 2.86 -14.92 -1.80
C ARG A 75 3.85 -14.12 -2.65
N SER A 76 3.75 -12.79 -2.68
CA SER A 76 4.71 -11.95 -3.43
C SER A 76 5.11 -10.67 -2.69
N PRO A 77 5.72 -10.77 -1.49
CA PRO A 77 6.23 -9.60 -0.77
C PRO A 77 7.29 -8.84 -1.57
N ASP A 78 8.13 -9.55 -2.34
CA ASP A 78 9.20 -8.96 -3.19
C ASP A 78 8.67 -8.00 -4.28
N LEU A 79 7.37 -8.09 -4.61
CA LEU A 79 6.74 -7.26 -5.63
C LEU A 79 5.99 -6.07 -5.04
N SER A 80 5.98 -5.91 -3.72
CA SER A 80 5.28 -4.81 -3.08
C SER A 80 6.23 -3.62 -2.91
N PRO A 81 6.06 -2.52 -3.66
CA PRO A 81 6.89 -1.31 -3.50
C PRO A 81 6.91 -0.81 -2.05
N ILE A 82 5.84 -1.09 -1.32
CA ILE A 82 5.61 -0.66 0.05
C ILE A 82 6.62 -1.22 1.06
N GLU A 83 7.17 -2.42 0.85
CA GLU A 83 8.16 -2.99 1.77
C GLU A 83 9.45 -2.16 1.75
N HIS A 84 9.84 -1.69 0.56
CA HIS A 84 10.96 -0.77 0.41
C HIS A 84 10.69 0.58 1.06
N ILE A 85 9.45 1.07 0.97
CA ILE A 85 9.04 2.33 1.59
C ILE A 85 9.12 2.21 3.13
N TRP A 86 8.62 1.13 3.71
CA TRP A 86 8.68 0.90 5.16
C TRP A 86 10.10 0.68 5.68
N ASP A 87 10.92 -0.10 4.98
CA ASP A 87 12.33 -0.29 5.32
C ASP A 87 13.09 1.06 5.29
N HIS A 88 12.85 1.89 4.26
CA HIS A 88 13.45 3.22 4.20
C HIS A 88 13.00 4.12 5.37
N LEU A 89 11.71 4.10 5.69
CA LEU A 89 11.13 4.87 6.79
C LEU A 89 11.65 4.41 8.16
N GLY A 90 11.75 3.10 8.38
CA GLY A 90 12.29 2.48 9.59
C GLY A 90 13.78 2.76 9.80
N ARG A 91 14.58 2.83 8.73
CA ARG A 91 16.00 3.22 8.82
C ARG A 91 16.17 4.70 9.18
N ARG A 92 15.27 5.57 8.72
CA ARG A 92 15.37 7.03 8.90
C ARG A 92 14.84 7.52 10.24
N VAL A 93 13.88 6.82 10.86
CA VAL A 93 13.25 7.27 12.11
C VAL A 93 14.21 7.23 13.31
N GLY A 94 15.22 6.34 13.26
CA GLY A 94 16.22 6.18 14.30
C GLY A 94 15.62 5.66 15.61
N TYR A 95 16.08 6.21 16.74
CA TYR A 95 15.66 5.80 18.10
C TYR A 95 14.92 6.94 18.81
N PRO A 96 13.60 7.09 18.58
CA PRO A 96 12.82 8.10 19.29
C PRO A 96 12.67 7.74 20.78
N THR A 97 12.63 8.76 21.63
CA THR A 97 12.54 8.64 23.09
C THR A 97 11.10 8.71 23.60
N SER A 98 10.14 9.08 22.76
CA SER A 98 8.71 9.13 23.09
C SER A 98 7.83 8.82 21.87
N LEU A 99 6.56 8.48 22.13
CA LEU A 99 5.58 8.26 21.06
C LEU A 99 5.30 9.53 20.25
N ASN A 100 5.27 10.70 20.88
CA ASN A 100 5.07 11.97 20.17
C ASN A 100 6.25 12.29 19.24
N GLU A 101 7.47 12.04 19.70
CA GLU A 101 8.66 12.20 18.86
C GLU A 101 8.65 11.22 17.70
N LEU A 102 8.31 9.95 17.96
CA LEU A 102 8.14 8.93 16.92
C LEU A 102 7.12 9.40 15.87
N GLU A 103 5.92 9.78 16.29
CA GLU A 103 4.86 10.22 15.39
C GLU A 103 5.29 11.44 14.56
N THR A 104 5.91 12.44 15.18
CA THR A 104 6.38 13.65 14.50
C THR A 104 7.43 13.32 13.44
N ARG A 105 8.42 12.49 13.78
CA ARG A 105 9.48 12.06 12.85
C ARG A 105 8.92 11.24 11.70
N LEU A 106 8.02 10.30 11.99
CA LEU A 106 7.39 9.48 10.96
C LEU A 106 6.64 10.35 9.95
N GLN A 107 5.84 11.32 10.40
CA GLN A 107 5.12 12.24 9.50
C GLN A 107 6.08 13.07 8.65
N GLN A 108 7.14 13.61 9.26
CA GLN A 108 8.13 14.41 8.54
C GLN A 108 8.81 13.58 7.44
N ILE A 109 9.36 12.42 7.80
CA ILE A 109 10.04 11.52 6.86
C ILE A 109 9.10 11.09 5.74
N TRP A 110 7.85 10.75 6.08
CA TRP A 110 6.83 10.31 5.13
C TRP A 110 6.55 11.36 4.05
N ASN A 111 6.41 12.63 4.46
CA ASN A 111 6.17 13.73 3.53
C ASN A 111 7.41 14.03 2.66
N GLU A 112 8.61 13.96 3.23
CA GLU A 112 9.86 14.15 2.48
C GLU A 112 10.08 13.04 1.43
N MET A 113 9.63 11.82 1.72
CA MET A 113 9.75 10.67 0.81
C MET A 113 8.79 10.72 -0.39
N PHE A 114 7.83 11.64 -0.43
CA PHE A 114 6.77 11.65 -1.45
C PHE A 114 7.31 11.54 -2.89
N GLN A 115 8.37 12.30 -3.21
CA GLN A 115 8.98 12.29 -4.54
C GLN A 115 9.72 10.99 -4.85
N ASP A 116 10.36 10.37 -3.86
CA ASP A 116 11.09 9.12 -4.06
C ASP A 116 10.13 7.93 -4.19
N ILE A 117 8.99 7.98 -3.48
CA ILE A 117 7.90 7.01 -3.64
C ILE A 117 7.33 7.09 -5.06
N GLN A 118 7.13 8.29 -5.62
CA GLN A 118 6.68 8.46 -7.00
C GLN A 118 7.67 7.85 -8.01
N LYS A 119 8.98 8.09 -7.85
CA LYS A 119 10.00 7.46 -8.70
C LYS A 119 9.96 5.94 -8.59
N LEU A 120 9.78 5.41 -7.38
CA LEU A 120 9.65 3.98 -7.15
C LEU A 120 8.44 3.41 -7.89
N GLN A 121 7.28 4.06 -7.80
CA GLN A 121 6.07 3.66 -8.53
C GLN A 121 6.25 3.72 -10.04
N ALA A 122 6.88 4.78 -10.56
CA ALA A 122 7.18 4.92 -11.98
C ALA A 122 8.10 3.78 -12.49
N SER A 123 9.00 3.27 -11.65
CA SER A 123 9.89 2.15 -12.00
C SER A 123 9.23 0.76 -11.96
N MET A 124 8.04 0.63 -11.35
CA MET A 124 7.39 -0.66 -11.15
C MET A 124 7.07 -1.46 -12.43
N PRO A 125 6.69 -0.86 -13.58
CA PRO A 125 6.45 -1.65 -14.79
C PRO A 125 7.73 -2.38 -15.23
N ASP A 126 8.87 -1.68 -15.19
CA ASP A 126 10.16 -2.24 -15.59
C ASP A 126 10.65 -3.31 -14.61
N ARG A 127 10.41 -3.12 -13.31
CA ARG A 127 10.71 -4.13 -12.28
C ARG A 127 9.88 -5.38 -12.48
N ILE A 128 8.57 -5.25 -12.71
CA ILE A 128 7.68 -6.39 -12.99
C ILE A 128 8.12 -7.09 -14.28
N ALA A 129 8.40 -6.35 -15.35
CA ALA A 129 8.88 -6.92 -16.61
C ALA A 129 10.21 -7.67 -16.42
N SER A 130 11.12 -7.12 -15.62
CA SER A 130 12.38 -7.77 -15.26
C SER A 130 12.16 -9.05 -14.43
N CYS A 131 11.24 -9.04 -13.47
CA CYS A 131 10.86 -10.23 -12.71
C CYS A 131 10.25 -11.31 -13.59
N ILE A 132 9.38 -10.95 -14.53
CA ILE A 132 8.79 -11.89 -15.50
C ILE A 132 9.89 -12.51 -16.37
N ARG A 133 10.82 -11.69 -16.89
CA ARG A 133 11.97 -12.19 -17.67
C ARG A 133 12.86 -13.13 -16.86
N ALA A 134 13.20 -12.75 -15.62
CA ALA A 134 14.06 -13.54 -14.74
C ALA A 134 13.41 -14.88 -14.32
N ARG A 135 12.10 -14.89 -14.06
CA ARG A 135 11.36 -16.11 -13.64
C ARG A 135 10.86 -16.95 -14.82
N GLY A 136 10.72 -16.37 -16.02
CA GLY A 136 10.41 -17.08 -17.26
C GLY A 136 11.51 -18.06 -17.70
N VAL A 137 12.73 -17.95 -17.15
CA VAL A 137 13.83 -18.91 -17.38
C VAL A 137 13.74 -20.12 -16.44
N GLN A 138 13.03 -20.04 -15.30
CA GLN A 138 13.17 -21.05 -14.24
C GLN A 138 11.96 -21.91 -13.90
N GLN A 139 10.74 -21.66 -14.40
CA GLN A 139 9.66 -22.65 -14.40
C GLN A 139 8.43 -22.11 -15.14
N GLY A 140 7.77 -22.98 -15.93
CA GLY A 140 6.58 -22.68 -16.72
C GLY A 140 5.38 -22.24 -15.88
N ILE A 141 5.38 -20.98 -15.45
CA ILE A 141 4.21 -20.30 -14.93
C ILE A 141 3.30 -20.03 -16.14
N LYS A 142 2.13 -20.68 -16.14
CA LYS A 142 1.06 -20.42 -17.10
C LYS A 142 0.81 -18.92 -17.20
N SER A 143 0.55 -18.46 -18.41
CA SER A 143 0.17 -17.11 -18.85
C SER A 143 -0.97 -16.43 -18.08
N SER A 144 -1.50 -17.05 -17.02
CA SER A 144 -2.45 -16.48 -16.06
C SER A 144 -1.84 -15.50 -15.05
N VAL A 145 -0.51 -15.27 -15.09
CA VAL A 145 0.18 -14.18 -14.33
C VAL A 145 0.31 -12.92 -15.18
N LEU A 146 -0.36 -12.86 -16.34
CA LEU A 146 -0.71 -11.59 -16.94
C LEU A 146 -1.89 -11.05 -16.15
N LEU A 147 -1.63 -10.03 -15.32
CA LEU A 147 -2.68 -9.18 -14.76
C LEU A 147 -3.69 -8.91 -15.88
N PRO A 148 -4.99 -9.21 -15.71
CA PRO A 148 -5.99 -9.08 -16.78
C PRO A 148 -6.26 -7.62 -17.17
N PHE A 149 -5.54 -6.68 -16.56
CA PHE A 149 -5.65 -5.27 -16.86
C PHE A 149 -4.46 -4.86 -17.73
N PRO A 150 -4.70 -4.28 -18.92
CA PRO A 150 -3.64 -3.56 -19.59
C PRO A 150 -3.21 -2.45 -18.62
N LEU A 151 -2.01 -2.59 -18.04
CA LEU A 151 -1.32 -1.59 -17.22
C LEU A 151 -0.96 -0.37 -18.08
N LYS A 152 -1.95 0.26 -18.70
CA LYS A 152 -1.75 1.47 -19.53
C LYS A 152 -1.43 2.68 -18.67
N ASN A 153 -1.73 2.64 -17.37
CA ASN A 153 -1.33 3.65 -16.40
C ASN A 153 -1.03 2.99 -15.05
N ILE A 154 0.24 2.89 -14.68
CA ILE A 154 0.62 2.45 -13.32
C ILE A 154 0.25 3.49 -12.24
N ASN A 155 -0.24 4.65 -12.68
CA ASN A 155 -0.75 5.75 -11.87
C ASN A 155 -2.07 5.39 -11.15
N ASP A 156 -2.72 4.29 -11.52
CA ASP A 156 -4.04 3.91 -11.01
C ASP A 156 -3.96 2.97 -9.79
N LEU A 157 -2.77 2.53 -9.36
CA LEU A 157 -2.61 1.62 -8.23
C LEU A 157 -2.39 2.39 -6.92
N PHE A 158 -3.34 2.24 -6.01
CA PHE A 158 -3.32 2.81 -4.68
C PHE A 158 -2.87 1.75 -3.68
N PHE A 159 -1.83 2.03 -2.89
CA PHE A 159 -1.32 1.09 -1.89
C PHE A 159 -1.74 1.55 -0.49
N SER A 160 -2.43 0.70 0.27
CA SER A 160 -2.71 0.89 1.71
C SER A 160 -2.18 -0.30 2.48
N LEU A 161 -1.47 -0.08 3.59
CA LEU A 161 -1.01 -1.18 4.44
C LEU A 161 -0.93 -0.83 5.93
N ILE A 162 -1.28 -1.83 6.74
CA ILE A 162 -1.28 -1.88 8.21
C ILE A 162 -0.24 -2.91 8.65
N PHE A 163 0.66 -2.54 9.57
CA PHE A 163 1.43 -3.49 10.39
C PHE A 163 1.38 -3.12 11.85
#